data_AF-A0A3M1CSU6-F1
#
_entry.id   AF-A0A3M1CSU6-F1
#
_cell.length_a   1.000
_cell.length_b   1.000
_cell.length_c   1.000
_cell.angle_alpha   90.00
_cell.angle_beta   90.00
_cell.angle_gamma   90.00
#
_symmetry.space_group_name_H-M   'P 1'
#
loop_
_entity.id
_entity.type
_entity.pdbx_description
1 polymer ?
#
loop_
_entity_poly.entity_id
_entity_poly.type
_entity_poly.pdbx_seq_one_letter_code
_entity_poly.pdbx_strand_id
1 'polypeptide(L)'
;MKRALVTIALLCLGIAAAGVFLASGSPDGLEHTMEKFGVEEQAPVVAAPMPDYEVGLELPLWLRKLLAALSGICITAGIGYGAGLLIGRRRKESASPAD
;
A
#
# COMPACT_ATOMS: atom_id res chain seq x y z
N MET A 1 -5.36 -24.77 -5.00
CA MET A 1 -4.49 -23.57 -5.16
C MET A 1 -5.27 -22.26 -5.17
N LYS A 2 -6.24 -22.05 -6.07
CA LYS A 2 -7.00 -20.78 -6.14
C LYS A 2 -7.71 -20.39 -4.83
N ARG A 3 -8.35 -21.36 -4.16
CA ARG A 3 -9.01 -21.12 -2.85
C ARG A 3 -8.04 -20.67 -1.76
N ALA A 4 -6.88 -21.32 -1.65
CA ALA A 4 -5.84 -20.95 -0.69
C ALA A 4 -5.30 -19.53 -0.93
N LEU A 5 -5.05 -19.16 -2.19
CA LEU A 5 -4.64 -17.80 -2.55
C LEU A 5 -5.69 -16.76 -2.15
N VAL A 6 -6.97 -17.03 -2.42
CA VAL A 6 -8.07 -16.14 -2.01
C VAL A 6 -8.13 -16.02 -0.49
N THR A 7 -8.00 -17.14 0.25
CA THR A 7 -7.99 -17.11 1.72
C THR A 7 -6.83 -16.28 2.27
N ILE A 8 -5.63 -16.43 1.74
CA ILE A 8 -4.46 -15.65 2.16
C ILE A 8 -4.68 -14.17 1.84
N ALA A 9 -5.19 -13.83 0.65
CA ALA A 9 -5.47 -12.44 0.27
C ALA A 9 -6.49 -11.79 1.22
N LEU A 10 -7.57 -12.50 1.56
CA LEU A 10 -8.57 -12.02 2.51
C LEU A 10 -8.00 -11.87 3.92
N LEU A 11 -7.13 -12.79 4.35
CA LEU A 11 -6.44 -12.70 5.63
C LEU A 11 -5.54 -11.45 5.69
N CYS A 12 -4.73 -11.22 4.66
CA CYS A 12 -3.87 -10.04 4.56
C CYS A 12 -4.70 -8.74 4.58
N LEU A 13 -5.81 -8.70 3.85
CA LEU A 13 -6.71 -7.55 3.83
C LEU A 13 -7.35 -7.30 5.20
N GLY A 14 -7.77 -8.37 5.88
CA GLY A 14 -8.33 -8.31 7.24
C GLY A 14 -7.32 -7.80 8.26
N ILE A 15 -6.07 -8.28 8.21
CA ILE A 15 -4.99 -7.82 9.08
C ILE A 15 -4.67 -6.34 8.80
N ALA A 16 -4.60 -5.94 7.53
CA ALA A 16 -4.36 -4.55 7.16
C ALA A 16 -5.46 -3.60 7.67
N ALA A 17 -6.73 -3.99 7.50
CA ALA A 17 -7.86 -3.21 7.99
C ALA A 17 -7.90 -3.14 9.53
N ALA A 18 -7.61 -4.25 10.22
CA ALA A 18 -7.52 -4.27 11.68
C ALA A 18 -6.34 -3.44 12.20
N GLY A 19 -5.21 -3.45 11.47
CA GLY A 19 -4.01 -2.70 11.81
C GLY A 19 -4.25 -1.19 11.91
N VAL A 20 -5.21 -0.64 11.17
CA VAL A 20 -5.57 0.79 11.24
C VAL A 20 -6.11 1.18 12.62
N PHE A 21 -6.85 0.28 13.28
CA PHE A 21 -7.36 0.53 14.63
C PHE A 21 -6.31 0.32 15.71
N LEU A 22 -5.24 -0.43 15.40
CA LEU A 22 -4.09 -0.63 16.29
C LEU A 22 -3.00 0.41 16.08
N ALA A 23 -2.99 1.10 14.93
CA ALA A 23 -2.03 2.15 14.63
C ALA A 23 -2.25 3.33 15.57
N SER A 24 -1.26 3.61 16.43
CA SER A 24 -1.32 4.77 17.32
C SER A 24 -1.27 6.07 16.52
N GLY A 25 -1.70 7.15 17.18
CA GLY A 25 -1.45 8.52 16.73
C GLY A 25 -0.20 9.14 17.36
N SER A 26 0.68 8.32 17.96
CA SER A 26 1.94 8.81 18.53
C SER A 26 2.97 8.99 17.42
N PRO A 27 3.97 9.89 17.61
CA PRO A 27 5.07 10.03 16.68
C PRO A 27 5.73 8.69 16.45
N ASP A 28 6.16 8.45 15.21
CA ASP A 28 6.84 7.22 14.87
C ASP A 28 8.25 7.19 15.49
N GLY A 29 8.97 6.08 15.29
CA GLY A 29 10.31 5.94 15.86
C GLY A 29 11.30 6.99 15.36
N LEU A 30 11.16 7.47 14.13
CA LEU A 30 12.03 8.48 13.55
C LEU A 30 11.68 9.86 14.12
N GLU A 31 10.42 10.24 14.06
CA GLU A 31 9.88 11.50 14.57
C GLU A 31 10.16 11.65 16.06
N HIS A 32 9.89 10.62 16.86
CA HIS A 32 10.17 10.63 18.30
C HIS A 32 11.67 10.79 18.62
N THR A 33 12.55 10.27 17.76
CA THR A 33 14.00 10.43 17.94
C THR A 33 14.41 11.86 17.59
N MET A 34 13.85 12.44 16.53
CA MET A 34 14.10 13.83 16.13
C MET A 34 13.65 14.82 17.20
N GLU A 35 12.46 14.62 17.78
CA GLU A 35 11.97 15.38 18.93
C GLU A 35 12.95 15.32 20.11
N LYS A 36 13.46 14.13 20.45
CA LYS A 36 14.41 13.95 21.56
C LYS A 36 15.72 14.71 21.37
N PHE A 37 16.18 14.84 20.14
CA PHE A 37 17.43 15.53 19.82
C PHE A 37 17.21 16.99 19.38
N GLY A 38 15.97 17.48 19.39
CA GLY A 38 15.65 18.85 18.97
C GLY A 38 15.92 19.10 17.49
N VAL A 39 15.82 18.06 16.65
CA VAL A 39 16.01 18.15 15.20
C VAL A 39 14.65 18.38 14.57
N GLU A 40 14.52 19.45 13.78
CA GLU A 40 13.29 19.74 13.05
C GLU A 40 13.11 18.81 11.85
N GLU A 41 11.87 18.45 11.56
CA GLU A 41 11.52 17.72 10.36
C GLU A 41 11.62 18.64 9.13
N GLN A 42 12.43 18.20 8.16
CA GLN A 42 12.62 18.95 6.92
C GLN A 42 11.52 18.58 5.93
N ALA A 43 10.97 19.60 5.28
CA ALA A 43 10.03 19.40 4.19
C ALA A 43 10.65 18.48 3.11
N PRO A 44 9.92 17.46 2.65
CA PRO A 44 10.45 16.54 1.67
C PRO A 44 10.74 17.26 0.35
N VAL A 45 11.90 16.97 -0.25
CA VAL A 45 12.30 17.54 -1.56
C VAL A 45 11.32 17.15 -2.67
N VAL A 46 10.72 15.95 -2.54
CA VAL A 46 9.69 15.44 -3.44
C VAL A 46 8.48 15.06 -2.62
N ALA A 47 7.33 15.64 -2.96
CA ALA A 47 6.06 15.31 -2.31
C ALA A 47 5.74 13.82 -2.51
N ALA A 48 5.60 13.09 -1.41
CA ALA A 48 5.11 11.73 -1.46
C ALA A 48 3.65 11.71 -1.95
N PRO A 49 3.22 10.67 -2.69
CA PRO A 49 1.83 10.55 -3.11
C PRO A 49 0.83 10.52 -1.95
N MET A 50 1.26 10.07 -0.77
CA MET A 50 0.43 9.92 0.42
C MET A 50 1.29 10.02 1.70
N PRO A 51 1.73 11.23 2.09
CA PRO A 51 2.51 11.45 3.31
C PRO A 51 1.70 11.01 4.55
N ASP A 52 2.39 10.48 5.55
CA ASP A 52 1.84 10.05 6.85
C ASP A 52 0.64 9.10 6.79
N TYR A 53 0.52 8.40 5.67
CA TYR A 53 -0.61 7.53 5.36
C TYR A 53 -1.96 8.26 5.40
N GLU A 54 -1.99 9.53 5.04
CA GLU A 54 -3.20 10.33 4.98
C GLU A 54 -3.71 10.55 3.57
N VAL A 55 -5.04 10.45 3.42
CA VAL A 55 -5.74 10.92 2.22
C VAL A 55 -6.22 12.35 2.48
N GLY A 56 -6.03 13.25 1.51
CA GLY A 56 -6.41 14.67 1.59
C GLY A 56 -7.91 14.95 1.57
N LEU A 57 -8.71 14.06 2.16
CA LEU A 57 -10.17 14.15 2.27
C LEU A 57 -10.56 14.48 3.70
N GLU A 58 -11.58 15.33 3.88
CA GLU A 58 -12.10 15.69 5.21
C GLU A 58 -12.93 14.55 5.84
N LEU A 59 -12.23 13.52 6.32
CA LEU A 59 -12.82 12.33 6.97
C LEU A 59 -12.26 12.13 8.38
N PRO A 60 -12.88 11.30 9.23
CA PRO A 60 -12.28 10.88 10.50
C PRO A 60 -10.92 10.20 10.30
N LEU A 61 -9.99 10.37 11.24
CA LEU A 61 -8.60 9.88 11.15
C LEU A 61 -8.52 8.39 10.79
N TRP A 62 -9.30 7.54 11.48
CA TRP A 62 -9.31 6.09 11.22
C TRP A 62 -9.77 5.76 9.80
N LEU A 63 -10.72 6.52 9.25
CA LEU A 63 -11.23 6.32 7.90
C LEU A 63 -10.22 6.80 6.86
N ARG A 64 -9.52 7.92 7.11
CA ARG A 64 -8.40 8.36 6.26
C ARG A 64 -7.32 7.29 6.16
N LYS A 65 -6.84 6.80 7.31
CA LYS A 65 -5.80 5.75 7.39
C LYS A 65 -6.25 4.43 6.74
N LEU A 66 -7.52 4.07 6.86
CA LEU A 66 -8.08 2.88 6.20
C LEU A 66 -8.09 3.03 4.68
N LEU A 67 -8.58 4.15 4.16
CA LEU A 67 -8.62 4.41 2.72
C LEU A 67 -7.21 4.45 2.13
N ALA A 68 -6.30 5.10 2.84
CA ALA A 68 -4.87 5.08 2.58
C ALA A 68 -4.33 3.65 2.41
N ALA A 69 -4.49 2.81 3.43
CA ALA A 69 -4.01 1.42 3.40
C ALA A 69 -4.64 0.60 2.26
N LEU A 70 -5.97 0.69 2.08
CA LEU A 70 -6.69 -0.03 1.03
C LEU A 70 -6.26 0.41 -0.38
N SER A 71 -6.06 1.71 -0.58
CA SER A 71 -5.60 2.25 -1.87
C SER A 71 -4.22 1.71 -2.25
N GLY A 72 -3.27 1.69 -1.30
CA GLY A 72 -1.93 1.15 -1.52
C GLY A 72 -1.94 -0.34 -1.90
N ILE A 73 -2.78 -1.13 -1.22
CA ILE A 73 -2.96 -2.55 -1.54
C ILE A 73 -3.53 -2.73 -2.95
N CYS A 74 -4.59 -2.00 -3.28
CA CYS A 74 -5.25 -2.07 -4.59
C CYS A 74 -4.30 -1.67 -5.72
N ILE A 75 -3.52 -0.59 -5.55
CA ILE A 75 -2.54 -0.14 -6.53
C ILE A 75 -1.45 -1.20 -6.73
N THR A 76 -0.85 -1.69 -5.64
CA THR A 76 0.22 -2.68 -5.71
C THR A 76 -0.26 -3.99 -6.36
N ALA A 77 -1.43 -4.47 -5.95
CA ALA A 77 -2.04 -5.67 -6.53
C ALA A 77 -2.39 -5.47 -8.01
N GLY A 78 -2.92 -4.30 -8.37
CA GLY A 78 -3.25 -3.93 -9.75
C GLY A 78 -2.02 -3.90 -10.66
N ILE A 79 -0.92 -3.28 -10.20
CA ILE A 79 0.35 -3.22 -10.92
C ILE A 79 0.93 -4.62 -11.10
N GLY A 80 0.99 -5.42 -10.04
CA GLY A 80 1.53 -6.78 -10.09
C GLY A 80 0.72 -7.69 -11.02
N TYR A 81 -0.61 -7.64 -10.92
CA TYR A 81 -1.49 -8.42 -11.78
C TYR A 81 -1.40 -7.96 -13.24
N GLY A 82 -1.40 -6.65 -13.49
CA GLY A 82 -1.26 -6.07 -14.82
C GLY A 82 0.05 -6.46 -15.50
N ALA A 83 1.17 -6.36 -14.77
CA ALA A 83 2.48 -6.81 -15.26
C ALA A 83 2.46 -8.31 -15.59
N GLY A 84 1.88 -9.13 -14.71
CA GLY A 84 1.72 -10.57 -14.94
C GLY A 84 0.91 -10.89 -16.20
N LEU A 85 -0.19 -10.16 -16.46
CA LEU A 85 -0.98 -10.30 -17.67
C LEU A 85 -0.18 -9.93 -18.93
N LEU A 86 0.53 -8.81 -18.92
CA LEU A 86 1.34 -8.36 -20.05
C LEU A 86 2.44 -9.38 -20.40
N ILE A 87 3.15 -9.88 -19.40
CA ILE A 87 4.19 -10.90 -19.59
C ILE A 87 3.57 -12.22 -20.08
N GLY A 88 2.43 -12.61 -19.52
CA GLY A 88 1.71 -13.83 -19.92
C GLY A 88 1.20 -13.80 -21.36
N ARG A 89 0.76 -12.63 -21.84
CA ARG A 89 0.33 -12.45 -23.24
C ARG A 89 1.49 -12.63 -24.21
N ARG A 90 2.66 -12.06 -23.91
CA ARG A 90 3.87 -12.19 -24.75
C ARG A 90 4.35 -13.63 -24.90
N ARG A 91 4.23 -14.47 -23.86
CA ARG A 91 4.59 -15.89 -23.94
C ARG A 91 3.69 -16.70 -24.86
N LYS A 92 2.40 -16.38 -24.93
CA LYS A 92 1.46 -17.09 -25.82
C LYS A 92 1.70 -16.74 -27.28
N GLU A 93 2.03 -15.48 -27.56
CA GLU A 93 2.30 -14.99 -28.91
C GLU A 93 3.61 -15.54 -29.49
N SER A 94 4.66 -15.66 -28.67
CA SER A 94 5.94 -16.28 -29.06
C SER A 94 5.91 -17.82 -29.10
N ALA A 95 4.86 -18.45 -28.59
CA ALA A 95 4.63 -19.90 -28.68
C ALA A 95 3.65 -20.28 -29.79
N SER A 96 3.05 -19.32 -30.49
CA SER A 96 2.29 -19.58 -31.71
C SER A 96 3.30 -19.78 -32.85
N PRO A 97 3.30 -20.93 -33.54
CA PRO A 97 4.12 -21.11 -34.73
C PRO A 97 3.76 -20.01 -35.73
N ALA A 98 4.76 -19.33 -36.28
CA ALA A 98 4.59 -18.57 -37.50
C ALA A 98 4.23 -19.58 -38.60
N ASP A 99 3.04 -19.42 -39.19
CA ASP A 99 2.58 -20.18 -40.35
C ASP A 99 3.55 -20.07 -41.54
#